data_AF-A0A5Y1YGY9-F1
#
_entry.id   AF-A0A5Y1YGY9-F1
#
_cell.length_a   1.000
_cell.length_b   1.000
_cell.length_c   1.000
_cell.angle_alpha   90.00
_cell.angle_beta   90.00
_cell.angle_gamma   90.00
#
_symmetry.space_group_name_H-M   'P 1'
#
loop_
_entity.id
_entity.type
_entity.pdbx_description
1 polymer ?
#
loop_
_entity_poly.entity_id
_entity_poly.type
_entity_poly.pdbx_seq_one_letter_code
_entity_poly.pdbx_strand_id
1 'polypeptide(L)'
;LQHHIGRRPLVIFNAEFDTRILKQTAAAYNCNDPANWLDTLTVYCAMRLAAGYYGPTNRYGTISLASAASQAGLNWSGRAHSAVADAVMTAGVVNDIAEYWRELLYEMDDDAEGEPA
;
A
#
# COMPACT_ATOMS: atom_id res chain seq x y z
N LEU A 1 -5.48 3.80 -19.91
CA LEU A 1 -5.14 3.32 -18.55
C LEU A 1 -4.03 2.29 -18.57
N GLN A 2 -4.21 1.14 -19.21
CA GLN A 2 -3.21 0.06 -19.32
C GLN A 2 -1.79 0.54 -19.71
N HIS A 3 -1.67 1.39 -20.72
CA HIS A 3 -0.36 1.87 -21.20
C HIS A 3 0.37 2.81 -20.21
N HIS A 4 -0.36 3.52 -19.34
CA HIS A 4 0.25 4.42 -18.34
C HIS A 4 0.51 3.73 -17.00
N ILE A 5 -0.34 2.75 -16.66
CA ILE A 5 -0.29 2.04 -15.38
C ILE A 5 0.62 0.81 -15.46
N GLY A 6 0.69 0.12 -16.60
CA GLY A 6 1.47 -1.13 -16.76
C GLY A 6 2.99 -0.98 -16.78
N ARG A 7 3.53 0.24 -16.67
CA ARG A 7 4.98 0.50 -16.67
C ARG A 7 5.54 0.79 -15.27
N ARG A 8 4.68 0.91 -14.27
CA ARG A 8 5.08 1.24 -12.91
C ARG A 8 4.40 0.29 -11.94
N PRO A 9 5.09 -0.15 -10.88
CA PRO A 9 4.44 -0.92 -9.84
C PRO A 9 3.32 -0.09 -9.20
N LEU A 10 2.19 -0.74 -8.94
CA LEU A 10 1.08 -0.15 -8.21
C LEU A 10 1.15 -0.54 -6.75
N VAL A 11 0.79 0.39 -5.89
CA VAL A 11 0.60 0.17 -4.47
C VAL A 11 -0.86 0.44 -4.16
N ILE A 12 -1.58 -0.59 -3.70
CA ILE A 12 -3.00 -0.51 -3.39
C ILE A 12 -3.24 -1.00 -1.97
N PHE A 13 -4.02 -0.25 -1.19
CA PHE A 13 -4.44 -0.68 0.12
C PHE A 13 -5.54 -1.72 -0.02
N ASN A 14 -5.29 -2.95 0.46
CA ASN A 14 -6.16 -4.11 0.23
C ASN A 14 -6.34 -4.49 -1.25
N ALA A 15 -5.22 -4.56 -1.99
CA ALA A 15 -5.16 -4.82 -3.43
C ALA A 15 -6.08 -5.93 -3.96
N GLU A 16 -6.24 -7.04 -3.23
CA GLU A 16 -7.11 -8.16 -3.64
C GLU A 16 -8.58 -7.75 -3.72
N PHE A 17 -9.03 -6.87 -2.82
CA PHE A 17 -10.40 -6.39 -2.83
C PHE A 17 -10.65 -5.47 -4.03
N ASP A 18 -9.83 -4.45 -4.21
CA ASP A 18 -9.95 -3.45 -5.26
C ASP A 18 -9.86 -4.08 -6.66
N THR A 19 -8.86 -4.92 -6.90
CA THR A 19 -8.69 -5.61 -8.20
C THR A 19 -9.87 -6.52 -8.51
N ARG A 20 -10.41 -7.23 -7.52
CA ARG A 20 -11.61 -8.07 -7.68
C ARG A 20 -12.84 -7.24 -8.04
N ILE A 21 -13.10 -6.14 -7.34
CA ILE A 21 -14.23 -5.25 -7.62
C ILE A 21 -14.13 -4.65 -9.02
N LEU A 22 -12.94 -4.22 -9.45
CA LEU A 22 -12.73 -3.69 -10.80
C LEU A 22 -13.07 -4.72 -11.88
N LYS A 23 -12.62 -5.97 -11.72
CA LYS A 23 -12.94 -7.05 -12.67
C LYS A 23 -14.42 -7.40 -12.68
N GLN A 24 -15.04 -7.51 -11.51
CA GLN A 24 -16.48 -7.80 -11.39
C GLN A 24 -17.32 -6.69 -12.06
N THR A 25 -16.92 -5.43 -11.89
CA THR A 25 -17.56 -4.30 -12.54
C THR A 25 -17.39 -4.38 -14.07
N ALA A 26 -16.17 -4.62 -14.57
CA ALA A 26 -15.92 -4.77 -16.00
C ALA A 26 -16.75 -5.91 -16.63
N ALA A 27 -16.86 -7.04 -15.94
CA ALA A 27 -17.67 -8.18 -16.37
C ALA A 27 -19.18 -7.86 -16.37
N ALA A 28 -19.69 -7.16 -15.34
CA ALA A 28 -21.10 -6.82 -15.22
C ALA A 28 -21.60 -5.86 -16.33
N TYR A 29 -20.73 -4.97 -16.81
CA TYR A 29 -21.08 -4.02 -17.88
C TYR A 29 -20.88 -4.59 -19.29
N ASN A 30 -20.64 -5.91 -19.43
CA ASN A 30 -20.47 -6.57 -20.72
C ASN A 30 -19.40 -5.90 -21.61
N CYS A 31 -18.38 -5.32 -20.98
CA CYS A 31 -17.24 -4.77 -21.70
C CYS A 31 -16.49 -5.96 -22.35
N ASN A 32 -16.23 -5.87 -23.65
CA ASN A 32 -15.37 -6.83 -24.38
C ASN A 32 -13.94 -6.95 -23.81
N ASP A 33 -13.60 -6.14 -22.80
CA ASP A 33 -12.39 -6.25 -21.99
C ASP A 33 -12.78 -6.53 -20.53
N PRO A 34 -12.66 -7.78 -20.04
CA PRO A 34 -12.94 -8.14 -18.65
C PRO A 34 -11.87 -7.63 -17.66
N ALA A 35 -11.00 -6.71 -18.09
CA ALA A 35 -9.88 -6.16 -17.32
C ALA A 35 -8.86 -7.22 -16.90
N ASN A 36 -8.68 -8.28 -17.70
CA ASN A 36 -7.66 -9.32 -17.47
C ASN A 36 -6.24 -8.75 -17.46
N TRP A 37 -6.02 -7.61 -18.11
CA TRP A 37 -4.75 -6.90 -18.05
C TRP A 37 -4.37 -6.46 -16.63
N LEU A 38 -5.30 -6.37 -15.67
CA LEU A 38 -4.99 -6.11 -14.26
C LEU A 38 -4.10 -7.20 -13.64
N ASP A 39 -4.20 -8.45 -14.11
CA ASP A 39 -3.35 -9.56 -13.66
C ASP A 39 -1.91 -9.46 -14.15
N THR A 40 -1.69 -8.67 -15.20
CA THR A 40 -0.36 -8.44 -15.76
C THR A 40 0.40 -7.32 -15.06
N LEU A 41 -0.26 -6.61 -14.14
CA LEU A 41 0.33 -5.50 -13.39
C LEU A 41 1.11 -6.03 -12.17
N THR A 42 2.25 -5.42 -11.91
CA THR A 42 2.94 -5.59 -10.62
C THR A 42 2.18 -4.79 -9.57
N VAL A 43 1.47 -5.47 -8.67
CA VAL A 43 0.68 -4.86 -7.60
C VAL A 43 1.21 -5.27 -6.23
N TYR A 44 1.48 -4.28 -5.39
CA TYR A 44 1.86 -4.46 -3.99
C TYR A 44 0.70 -4.10 -3.07
N CYS A 45 0.45 -4.96 -2.08
CA CYS A 45 -0.60 -4.76 -1.09
C CYS A 45 -0.06 -4.00 0.12
N ALA A 46 -0.35 -2.70 0.21
CA ALA A 46 0.09 -1.84 1.31
C ALA A 46 -0.47 -2.30 2.68
N MET A 47 -1.64 -2.95 2.69
CA MET A 47 -2.24 -3.48 3.92
C MET A 47 -1.38 -4.57 4.56
N ARG A 48 -0.80 -5.48 3.75
CA ARG A 48 0.07 -6.54 4.27
C ARG A 48 1.39 -5.97 4.77
N LEU A 49 1.95 -4.99 4.06
CA LEU A 49 3.15 -4.27 4.48
C LEU A 49 2.91 -3.57 5.83
N ALA A 50 1.82 -2.81 5.95
CA ALA A 50 1.46 -2.11 7.18
C ALA A 50 1.17 -3.08 8.34
N ALA A 51 0.55 -4.23 8.08
CA ALA A 51 0.32 -5.25 9.11
C ALA A 51 1.63 -5.89 9.59
N GLY A 52 2.61 -6.07 8.70
CA GLY A 52 3.94 -6.55 9.08
C GLY A 52 4.73 -5.53 9.89
N TYR A 53 4.57 -4.24 9.59
CA TYR A 53 5.30 -3.17 10.26
C TYR A 53 4.66 -2.73 11.59
N TYR A 54 3.40 -2.29 11.58
CA TYR A 54 2.73 -1.79 12.78
C TYR A 54 1.98 -2.87 13.57
N GLY A 55 1.99 -4.11 13.07
CA GLY A 55 1.22 -5.21 13.63
C GLY A 55 -0.24 -5.25 13.16
N PRO A 56 -0.85 -6.45 13.12
CA PRO A 56 -2.24 -6.62 12.73
C PRO A 56 -3.19 -6.13 13.83
N THR A 57 -4.32 -5.54 13.42
CA THR A 57 -5.36 -5.07 14.35
C THR A 57 -6.59 -5.97 14.39
N ASN A 58 -6.56 -7.09 13.68
CA ASN A 58 -7.63 -8.08 13.69
C ASN A 58 -7.11 -9.52 13.69
N ARG A 59 -8.03 -10.46 13.97
CA ARG A 59 -7.77 -11.91 14.04
C ARG A 59 -7.31 -12.53 12.72
N TYR A 60 -7.46 -11.84 11.60
CA TYR A 60 -7.06 -12.31 10.28
C TYR A 60 -5.64 -11.90 9.91
N GLY A 61 -4.94 -11.20 10.81
CA GLY A 61 -3.57 -10.76 10.56
C GLY A 61 -3.49 -9.53 9.63
N THR A 62 -4.55 -8.73 9.52
CA THR A 62 -4.55 -7.51 8.70
C THR A 62 -4.77 -6.26 9.54
N ILE A 63 -4.53 -5.09 8.94
CA ILE A 63 -4.70 -3.77 9.56
C ILE A 63 -5.59 -2.89 8.67
N SER A 64 -6.44 -2.06 9.27
CA SER A 64 -7.23 -1.07 8.51
C SER A 64 -6.39 0.15 8.12
N LEU A 65 -6.76 0.86 7.06
CA LEU A 65 -6.06 2.09 6.66
C LEU A 65 -6.10 3.15 7.76
N ALA A 66 -7.24 3.29 8.45
CA ALA A 66 -7.39 4.21 9.57
C ALA A 66 -6.47 3.84 10.74
N SER A 67 -6.36 2.54 11.06
CA SER A 67 -5.44 2.06 12.10
C SER A 67 -3.98 2.30 11.72
N ALA A 68 -3.60 1.99 10.47
CA ALA A 68 -2.24 2.22 9.98
C ALA A 68 -1.88 3.71 9.98
N ALA A 69 -2.77 4.57 9.48
CA ALA A 69 -2.62 6.01 9.52
C ALA A 69 -2.47 6.55 10.95
N SER A 70 -3.28 6.03 11.89
CA SER A 70 -3.19 6.40 13.31
C SER A 70 -1.86 5.99 13.93
N GLN A 71 -1.29 4.83 13.57
CA GLN A 71 0.01 4.39 14.08
C GLN A 71 1.16 5.18 13.44
N ALA A 72 1.03 5.58 12.18
CA ALA A 72 1.95 6.49 11.48
C ALA A 72 1.82 7.96 11.95
N GLY A 73 0.94 8.28 12.91
CA GLY A 73 0.68 9.66 13.33
C GLY A 73 0.11 10.57 12.23
N LEU A 74 -0.43 10.01 11.16
CA LEU A 74 -0.97 10.74 10.02
C LEU A 74 -2.39 11.22 10.30
N ASN A 75 -2.64 12.51 10.03
CA ASN A 75 -3.96 13.11 10.12
C ASN A 75 -4.64 13.13 8.75
N TRP A 76 -5.93 12.78 8.73
CA TRP A 76 -6.74 12.85 7.52
C TRP A 76 -6.92 14.30 7.07
N SER A 77 -6.40 14.63 5.89
CA SER A 77 -6.67 15.91 5.23
C SER A 77 -7.84 15.74 4.26
N GLY A 78 -9.01 16.32 4.59
CA GLY A 78 -10.20 16.32 3.75
C GLY A 78 -11.32 15.36 4.19
N ARG A 79 -12.25 15.03 3.26
CA ARG A 79 -13.39 14.15 3.55
C ARG A 79 -12.93 12.70 3.49
N ALA A 80 -12.86 12.05 4.66
CA ALA A 80 -12.66 10.61 4.78
C ALA A 80 -13.68 9.85 3.89
N HIS A 81 -13.26 8.73 3.32
CA HIS A 81 -14.03 7.90 2.37
C HIS A 81 -14.16 8.44 0.94
N SER A 82 -13.26 9.32 0.50
CA SER A 82 -13.06 9.58 -0.93
C SER A 82 -11.87 8.77 -1.44
N ALA A 83 -11.99 8.19 -2.64
CA ALA A 83 -10.92 7.37 -3.23
C ALA A 83 -9.58 8.14 -3.32
N VAL A 84 -9.63 9.45 -3.53
CA VAL A 84 -8.45 10.31 -3.55
C VAL A 84 -7.82 10.43 -2.16
N ALA A 85 -8.62 10.70 -1.12
CA ALA A 85 -8.12 10.79 0.25
C ALA A 85 -7.51 9.47 0.72
N ASP A 86 -8.15 8.34 0.41
CA ASP A 86 -7.67 7.01 0.78
C ASP A 86 -6.37 6.67 0.04
N ALA A 87 -6.23 7.05 -1.24
CA ALA A 87 -5.00 6.87 -2.01
C ALA A 87 -3.84 7.72 -1.47
N VAL A 88 -4.10 8.99 -1.12
CA VAL A 88 -3.10 9.87 -0.50
C VAL A 88 -2.67 9.33 0.86
N MET A 89 -3.63 8.87 1.68
CA MET A 89 -3.34 8.28 2.98
C MET A 89 -2.51 7.00 2.85
N THR A 90 -2.83 6.16 1.87
CA THR A 90 -2.04 4.95 1.56
C THR A 90 -0.60 5.31 1.20
N ALA A 91 -0.39 6.35 0.39
CA ALA A 91 0.95 6.81 0.04
C ALA A 91 1.70 7.34 1.28
N GLY A 92 1.01 8.06 2.18
CA GLY A 92 1.57 8.54 3.44
C GLY A 92 2.05 7.39 4.33
N VAL A 93 1.20 6.38 4.55
CA VAL A 93 1.56 5.19 5.36
C VAL A 93 2.78 4.47 4.78
N VAL A 94 2.84 4.30 3.46
CA VAL A 94 3.98 3.62 2.83
C VAL A 94 5.25 4.46 2.91
N ASN A 95 5.15 5.79 2.84
CA ASN A 95 6.28 6.67 3.02
C ASN A 95 6.85 6.62 4.44
N ASP A 96 5.99 6.60 5.47
CA ASP A 96 6.40 6.46 6.87
C ASP A 96 7.19 5.17 7.11
N ILE A 97 6.70 4.04 6.59
CA ILE A 97 7.40 2.75 6.66
C ILE A 97 8.77 2.82 5.94
N ALA A 98 8.82 3.49 4.80
CA ALA A 98 10.05 3.63 4.02
C ALA A 98 11.06 4.60 4.66
N GLU A 99 10.60 5.61 5.40
CA GLU A 99 11.44 6.50 6.19
C GLU A 99 12.11 5.74 7.32
N TYR A 100 11.34 4.99 8.10
CA TYR A 100 11.90 4.16 9.17
C TYR A 100 12.92 3.13 8.65
N TRP A 101 12.63 2.49 7.51
CA TRP A 101 13.60 1.56 6.90
C TRP A 101 14.92 2.23 6.52
N ARG A 102 14.87 3.49 6.05
CA ARG A 102 16.09 4.25 5.74
C ARG A 102 16.88 4.57 7.00
N GLU A 103 16.21 4.95 8.08
CA GLU A 103 16.87 5.21 9.37
C GLU A 103 17.58 3.96 9.91
N LEU A 104 16.92 2.80 9.88
CA LEU A 104 17.53 1.52 10.26
C LEU A 104 18.78 1.18 9.44
N LEU A 105 18.75 1.44 8.13
CA LEU A 105 19.92 1.20 7.28
C LEU A 105 21.08 2.11 7.69
N TYR A 106 20.82 3.38 8.01
CA TYR A 106 21.86 4.28 8.51
C TYR A 106 22.44 3.83 9.85
N GLU A 107 21.60 3.39 10.80
CA GLU A 107 22.07 2.89 12.10
C GLU A 107 22.95 1.63 11.93
N MET A 108 22.55 0.71 11.05
CA MET A 108 23.32 -0.51 10.78
C MET A 108 24.65 -0.23 10.07
N ASP A 109 24.72 0.78 9.21
CA ASP A 109 25.96 1.18 8.53
C ASP A 109 26.91 1.92 9.50
N ASP A 110 26.39 2.73 10.44
CA ASP A 110 27.18 3.45 11.46
C ASP A 110 27.78 2.48 12.49
N ASP A 111 27.03 1.46 12.91
CA ASP A 111 27.51 0.39 13.78
C ASP A 111 28.61 -0.47 13.12
N ALA A 112 28.61 -0.59 11.78
CA ALA A 112 29.63 -1.32 11.04
C ALA A 112 30.96 -0.56 10.89
N GLU A 113 30.95 0.77 10.99
CA GLU A 113 32.16 1.60 11.00
C GLU A 113 32.78 1.75 12.41
N GLY A 114 32.09 1.26 13.44
CA GLY A 114 32.46 1.38 14.85
C GLY A 114 33.19 0.18 15.49
N GLU A 115 33.49 -0.91 14.76
CA GLU A 115 34.31 -2.01 15.29
C GLU A 115 35.82 -1.73 15.14
N PRO A 116 36.57 -1.40 16.22
CA PRO A 116 38.03 -1.41 16.16
C PRO A 116 38.55 -2.86 16.15
N ALA A 117 39.39 -3.16 15.16
CA ALA A 117 40.20 -4.39 15.06
C ALA A 117 41.25 -4.50 16.18
#